data_AF-I0Z711-F1
#
_entry.id   AF-I0Z711-F1
#
_cell.length_a   1.000
_cell.length_b   1.000
_cell.length_c   1.000
_cell.angle_alpha   90.00
_cell.angle_beta   90.00
_cell.angle_gamma   90.00
#
_symmetry.space_group_name_H-M   'P 1'
#
loop_
_entity.id
_entity.type
_entity.pdbx_description
1 polymer ?
#
loop_
_entity_poly.entity_id
_entity_poly.type
_entity_poly.pdbx_seq_one_letter_code
_entity_poly.pdbx_strand_id
1 'polypeptide(L)'
;MSIIIDSLSLGAATSTYRPQPICDLAYNPEEIKARLSGVPVYTVANKQNEFVLVAGESGGEVRQLGLIFFSEADAHALVQKVMEQNPKLAKQSRVLKVSMDAIYDFAITKEKDKRAAGVTFRFMPDAKEVQSALEMYKEAGVPSTSFTGVPVFQAQGLTVKTEKSRYTPLFLAKEDLDVAVGAAFSQRESAREAATRNKAAAAEDEVESARTALEAAPKGKDRKAAQAELDKAEARLSKYKGRLSAMHSSETAPKVEVGCLEEVISRMEADADGEWGSVMFIPAGALASQQQ
;
A
#
# COMPACT_ATOMS: atom_id res chain seq x y z
N MET A 1 -2.73 6.56 -16.44
CA MET A 1 -2.72 7.25 -15.14
C MET A 1 -1.38 6.92 -14.51
N SER A 2 -0.42 7.85 -14.55
CA SER A 2 0.95 7.58 -14.05
C SER A 2 0.96 7.75 -12.53
N ILE A 3 1.23 6.66 -11.80
CA ILE A 3 1.39 6.69 -10.35
C ILE A 3 2.85 7.05 -10.07
N ILE A 4 3.10 8.32 -9.76
CA ILE A 4 4.42 8.78 -9.32
C ILE A 4 4.48 8.57 -7.79
N ILE A 5 5.32 7.65 -7.34
CA ILE A 5 5.55 7.39 -5.92
C ILE A 5 6.57 8.44 -5.41
N ASP A 6 6.11 9.66 -5.14
CA ASP A 6 6.97 10.73 -4.62
C ASP A 6 6.82 10.97 -3.11
N SER A 7 7.96 10.87 -2.43
CA SER A 7 8.40 11.69 -1.29
C SER A 7 7.63 11.67 0.06
N LEU A 8 8.33 11.17 1.07
CA LEU A 8 8.03 11.30 2.50
C LEU A 8 8.38 12.70 3.03
N SER A 9 7.38 13.39 3.59
CA SER A 9 7.57 14.48 4.55
C SER A 9 7.17 13.99 5.93
N LEU A 10 8.12 14.00 6.88
CA LEU A 10 7.88 13.95 8.32
C LEU A 10 7.46 15.35 8.78
N GLY A 11 6.16 15.56 8.96
CA GLY A 11 5.65 16.67 9.75
C GLY A 11 5.37 16.18 11.15
N ALA A 12 5.92 16.86 12.17
CA ALA A 12 5.46 16.69 13.54
C ALA A 12 3.97 17.05 13.59
N ALA A 13 3.16 16.13 14.13
CA ALA A 13 1.72 16.29 14.24
C ALA A 13 1.39 17.43 15.22
N THR A 14 1.00 18.58 14.68
CA THR A 14 0.03 19.46 15.34
C THR A 14 -1.21 19.46 14.47
N SER A 15 -2.14 18.57 14.83
CA SER A 15 -3.47 18.48 14.22
C SER A 15 -4.22 19.79 14.49
N THR A 16 -4.39 20.63 13.49
CA THR A 16 -5.44 21.65 13.49
C THR A 16 -6.69 21.02 12.90
N TYR A 17 -7.46 20.38 13.78
CA TYR A 17 -8.78 19.83 13.51
C TYR A 17 -9.69 20.94 12.94
N ARG A 18 -10.17 20.75 11.71
CA ARG A 18 -11.27 21.54 11.15
C ARG A 18 -12.56 20.82 11.54
N PRO A 19 -13.43 21.40 12.39
CA PRO A 19 -14.70 20.77 12.72
C PRO A 19 -15.59 20.79 11.48
N GLN A 20 -15.87 19.63 10.91
CA GLN A 20 -16.98 19.44 9.97
C GLN A 20 -18.22 19.02 10.77
N PRO A 21 -19.43 19.44 10.36
CA PRO A 21 -20.62 19.28 11.15
C PRO A 21 -21.01 17.80 11.29
N ILE A 22 -21.42 17.48 12.51
CA ILE A 22 -21.92 16.21 13.02
C ILE A 22 -23.20 15.81 12.28
N CYS A 23 -23.19 14.63 11.64
CA CYS A 23 -24.19 13.55 11.75
C CYS A 23 -23.93 12.47 10.68
N ASP A 24 -23.95 11.20 11.12
CA ASP A 24 -23.78 9.93 10.38
C ASP A 24 -22.40 9.64 9.78
N LEU A 25 -21.52 9.24 10.67
CA LEU A 25 -20.12 8.94 10.43
C LEU A 25 -19.93 7.42 10.27
N ALA A 26 -20.15 6.97 9.04
CA ALA A 26 -19.67 5.73 8.45
C ALA A 26 -19.19 6.14 7.05
N TYR A 27 -18.15 5.51 6.50
CA TYR A 27 -17.65 5.90 5.18
C TYR A 27 -18.78 5.75 4.14
N ASN A 28 -19.03 6.81 3.36
CA ASN A 28 -20.11 6.78 2.36
C ASN A 28 -19.82 5.64 1.35
N PRO A 29 -20.80 4.76 1.05
CA PRO A 29 -20.64 3.69 0.07
C PRO A 29 -20.04 4.14 -1.26
N GLU A 30 -20.35 5.37 -1.71
CA GLU A 30 -19.79 5.94 -2.94
C GLU A 30 -18.27 6.20 -2.84
N GLU A 31 -17.77 6.57 -1.68
CA GLU A 31 -16.32 6.73 -1.49
C GLU A 31 -15.62 5.36 -1.44
N ILE A 32 -16.21 4.34 -0.80
CA ILE A 32 -15.68 2.97 -0.82
C ILE A 32 -15.60 2.46 -2.27
N LYS A 33 -16.68 2.65 -3.04
CA LYS A 33 -16.74 2.31 -4.47
C LYS A 33 -15.64 3.03 -5.25
N ALA A 34 -15.43 4.32 -5.03
CA ALA A 34 -14.36 5.05 -5.70
C ALA A 34 -12.97 4.42 -5.43
N ARG A 35 -12.71 3.94 -4.21
CA ARG A 35 -11.44 3.24 -3.87
C ARG A 35 -11.31 1.87 -4.49
N LEU A 36 -12.42 1.13 -4.59
CA LEU A 36 -12.45 -0.21 -5.16
C LEU A 36 -12.48 -0.22 -6.70
N SER A 37 -12.84 0.90 -7.33
CA SER A 37 -12.97 1.01 -8.79
C SER A 37 -11.70 0.66 -9.57
N GLY A 38 -10.52 0.89 -8.95
CA GLY A 38 -9.22 0.57 -9.54
C GLY A 38 -8.81 -0.90 -9.44
N VAL A 39 -9.55 -1.73 -8.68
CA VAL A 39 -9.21 -3.14 -8.44
C VAL A 39 -9.97 -4.01 -9.46
N PRO A 40 -9.27 -4.63 -10.43
CA PRO A 40 -9.90 -5.58 -11.32
C PRO A 40 -10.10 -6.92 -10.63
N VAL A 41 -11.26 -7.52 -10.87
CA VAL A 41 -11.58 -8.89 -10.49
C VAL A 41 -12.18 -9.61 -11.70
N TYR A 42 -12.18 -10.93 -11.65
CA TYR A 42 -12.61 -11.77 -12.76
C TYR A 42 -13.74 -12.67 -12.32
N THR A 43 -14.74 -12.84 -13.16
CA THR A 43 -15.84 -13.77 -12.91
C THR A 43 -16.18 -14.53 -14.18
N VAL A 44 -16.88 -15.63 -14.04
CA VAL A 44 -17.39 -16.38 -15.19
C VAL A 44 -18.84 -16.00 -15.40
N ALA A 45 -19.16 -15.47 -16.58
CA ALA A 45 -20.49 -15.03 -16.94
C ALA A 45 -20.96 -15.68 -18.25
N ASN A 46 -22.28 -15.77 -18.45
CA ASN A 46 -22.84 -16.25 -19.71
C ASN A 46 -22.77 -15.18 -20.82
N LYS A 47 -23.33 -15.47 -22.01
CA LYS A 47 -23.32 -14.52 -23.15
C LYS A 47 -24.05 -13.22 -22.84
N GLN A 48 -25.02 -13.27 -21.93
CA GLN A 48 -25.85 -12.16 -21.44
C GLN A 48 -25.18 -11.38 -20.29
N ASN A 49 -23.93 -11.69 -19.93
CA ASN A 49 -23.22 -11.13 -18.77
C ASN A 49 -23.86 -11.46 -17.40
N GLU A 50 -24.62 -12.55 -17.31
CA GLU A 50 -25.13 -13.03 -16.03
C GLU A 50 -24.10 -13.97 -15.39
N PHE A 51 -23.90 -13.84 -14.08
CA PHE A 51 -22.96 -14.66 -13.33
C PHE A 51 -23.29 -16.15 -13.44
N VAL A 52 -22.28 -16.97 -13.69
CA VAL A 52 -22.39 -18.41 -13.52
C VAL A 52 -22.30 -18.72 -12.03
N LEU A 53 -23.37 -19.29 -11.49
CA LEU A 53 -23.48 -19.63 -10.09
C LEU A 53 -23.18 -21.11 -9.86
N VAL A 54 -22.44 -21.41 -8.80
CA VAL A 54 -22.12 -22.77 -8.36
C VAL A 54 -22.98 -23.09 -7.14
N ALA A 55 -23.59 -24.27 -7.10
CA ALA A 55 -24.26 -24.73 -5.91
C ALA A 55 -23.22 -24.98 -4.81
N GLY A 56 -23.37 -24.30 -3.67
CA GLY A 56 -22.57 -24.52 -2.47
C GLY A 56 -23.47 -24.98 -1.32
N GLU A 57 -22.98 -25.93 -0.53
CA GLU A 57 -23.65 -26.35 0.70
C GLU A 57 -22.98 -25.63 1.89
N SER A 58 -23.76 -24.87 2.65
CA SER A 58 -23.29 -24.25 3.89
C SER A 58 -24.35 -24.42 4.97
N GLY A 59 -24.05 -25.21 6.01
CA GLY A 59 -24.97 -25.41 7.13
C GLY A 59 -26.27 -26.17 6.78
N GLY A 60 -26.28 -26.96 5.71
CA GLY A 60 -27.46 -27.75 5.28
C GLY A 60 -28.40 -27.04 4.30
N GLU A 61 -28.12 -25.78 3.94
CA GLU A 61 -28.83 -25.05 2.89
C GLU A 61 -28.01 -25.01 1.60
N VAL A 62 -28.66 -25.28 0.46
CA VAL A 62 -28.07 -25.08 -0.87
C VAL A 62 -28.10 -23.58 -1.18
N ARG A 63 -26.93 -22.94 -1.21
CA ARG A 63 -26.76 -21.54 -1.61
C ARG A 63 -26.14 -21.45 -2.98
N GLN A 64 -26.49 -20.41 -3.73
CA GLN A 64 -25.89 -20.14 -5.02
C GLN A 64 -24.68 -19.23 -4.84
N LEU A 65 -23.50 -19.71 -5.23
CA LEU A 65 -22.23 -19.01 -5.06
C LEU A 65 -21.77 -18.42 -6.39
N GLY A 66 -21.64 -17.09 -6.44
CA GLY A 66 -20.91 -16.42 -7.51
C GLY A 66 -19.44 -16.37 -7.16
N LEU A 67 -18.57 -16.92 -8.01
CA LEU A 67 -17.14 -16.92 -7.76
C LEU A 67 -16.49 -15.67 -8.38
N ILE A 68 -15.71 -14.96 -7.57
CA ILE A 68 -14.95 -13.77 -7.95
C ILE A 68 -13.47 -14.07 -7.74
N PHE A 69 -12.69 -14.04 -8.81
CA PHE A 69 -11.29 -14.40 -8.85
C PHE A 69 -10.41 -13.16 -8.91
N PHE A 70 -9.30 -13.18 -8.16
CA PHE A 70 -8.27 -12.15 -8.25
C PHE A 70 -7.21 -12.47 -9.33
N SER A 71 -7.24 -13.69 -9.87
CA SER A 71 -6.42 -14.15 -11.00
C SER A 71 -7.29 -14.48 -12.21
N GLU A 72 -6.95 -13.89 -13.36
CA GLU A 72 -7.62 -14.18 -14.63
C GLU A 72 -7.42 -15.65 -15.04
N ALA A 73 -6.23 -16.20 -14.77
CA ALA A 73 -5.90 -17.59 -15.07
C ALA A 73 -6.81 -18.56 -14.29
N ASP A 74 -7.12 -18.27 -13.03
CA ASP A 74 -8.01 -19.10 -12.21
C ASP A 74 -9.46 -19.04 -12.69
N ALA A 75 -9.92 -17.87 -13.14
CA ALA A 75 -11.24 -17.74 -13.77
C ALA A 75 -11.32 -18.57 -15.06
N HIS A 76 -10.26 -18.57 -15.88
CA HIS A 76 -10.19 -19.44 -17.07
C HIS A 76 -10.15 -20.92 -16.71
N ALA A 77 -9.44 -21.31 -15.65
CA ALA A 77 -9.41 -22.68 -15.17
C ALA A 77 -10.81 -23.17 -14.75
N LEU A 78 -11.64 -22.31 -14.16
CA LEU A 78 -13.04 -22.64 -13.89
C LEU A 78 -13.81 -22.91 -15.19
N VAL A 79 -13.64 -22.09 -16.23
CA VAL A 79 -14.31 -22.33 -17.53
C VAL A 79 -13.94 -23.70 -18.11
N GLN A 80 -12.67 -24.10 -17.99
CA GLN A 80 -12.23 -25.43 -18.45
C GLN A 80 -12.91 -26.55 -17.64
N LYS A 81 -12.97 -26.43 -16.31
CA LYS A 81 -13.71 -27.39 -15.46
C LYS A 81 -15.19 -27.44 -15.79
N VAL A 82 -15.82 -26.30 -16.06
CA VAL A 82 -17.21 -26.23 -16.49
C VAL A 82 -17.39 -26.86 -17.87
N MET A 83 -16.41 -26.78 -18.78
CA MET A 83 -16.45 -27.45 -20.07
C MET A 83 -16.45 -28.97 -19.92
N GLU A 84 -15.66 -29.52 -19.00
CA GLU A 84 -15.61 -30.96 -18.71
C GLU A 84 -16.94 -31.46 -18.12
N GLN A 85 -17.55 -30.69 -17.21
CA GLN A 85 -18.77 -31.08 -16.51
C GLN A 85 -20.06 -30.78 -17.30
N ASN A 86 -20.12 -29.64 -17.98
CA ASN A 86 -21.28 -29.19 -18.74
C ASN A 86 -20.86 -28.38 -19.99
N PRO A 87 -20.54 -29.07 -21.10
CA PRO A 87 -20.09 -28.43 -22.34
C PRO A 87 -21.09 -27.42 -22.92
N LYS A 88 -22.40 -27.57 -22.64
CA LYS A 88 -23.43 -26.63 -23.12
C LYS A 88 -23.32 -25.29 -22.39
N LEU A 89 -23.13 -25.32 -21.07
CA LEU A 89 -22.94 -24.12 -20.25
C LEU A 89 -21.62 -23.44 -20.62
N ALA A 90 -20.52 -24.19 -20.70
CA ALA A 90 -19.21 -23.64 -21.01
C ALA A 90 -19.13 -22.91 -22.36
N LYS A 91 -19.83 -23.41 -23.41
CA LYS A 91 -19.94 -22.71 -24.71
C LYS A 91 -20.64 -21.35 -24.63
N GLN A 92 -21.39 -21.12 -23.56
CA GLN A 92 -22.06 -19.86 -23.29
C GLN A 92 -21.31 -19.03 -22.25
N SER A 93 -20.37 -19.62 -21.52
CA SER A 93 -19.57 -18.97 -20.50
C SER A 93 -18.33 -18.29 -21.07
N ARG A 94 -17.99 -17.13 -20.52
CA ARG A 94 -16.74 -16.41 -20.76
C ARG A 94 -16.22 -15.83 -19.44
N VAL A 95 -14.92 -15.60 -19.38
CA VAL A 95 -14.34 -14.78 -18.31
C VAL A 95 -14.70 -13.31 -18.59
N LEU A 96 -15.18 -12.63 -17.56
CA LEU A 96 -15.49 -11.21 -17.58
C LEU A 96 -14.63 -10.51 -16.53
N LYS A 97 -13.87 -9.51 -16.98
CA LYS A 97 -13.18 -8.57 -16.12
C LYS A 97 -14.18 -7.54 -15.61
N VAL A 98 -14.30 -7.43 -14.30
CA VAL A 98 -15.21 -6.52 -13.59
C VAL A 98 -14.37 -5.72 -12.60
N SER A 99 -14.82 -4.54 -12.20
CA SER A 99 -14.20 -3.75 -11.14
C SER A 99 -14.81 -4.10 -9.78
N MET A 100 -14.01 -4.03 -8.72
CA MET A 100 -14.43 -4.47 -7.39
C MET A 100 -15.55 -3.60 -6.78
N ASP A 101 -15.64 -2.34 -7.20
CA ASP A 101 -16.75 -1.44 -6.84
C ASP A 101 -18.10 -1.93 -7.35
N ALA A 102 -18.16 -2.54 -8.55
CA ALA A 102 -19.40 -3.11 -9.08
C ALA A 102 -19.83 -4.35 -8.28
N ILE A 103 -18.87 -5.16 -7.81
CA ILE A 103 -19.15 -6.30 -6.92
C ILE A 103 -19.65 -5.80 -5.56
N TYR A 104 -19.02 -4.75 -5.03
CA TYR A 104 -19.43 -4.11 -3.79
C TYR A 104 -20.84 -3.50 -3.90
N ASP A 105 -21.13 -2.76 -4.97
CA ASP A 105 -22.45 -2.18 -5.27
C ASP A 105 -23.52 -3.27 -5.35
N PHE A 106 -23.23 -4.39 -6.00
CA PHE A 106 -24.15 -5.54 -6.00
C PHE A 106 -24.34 -6.11 -4.59
N ALA A 107 -23.27 -6.24 -3.80
CA ALA A 107 -23.33 -6.81 -2.46
C ALA A 107 -24.20 -5.99 -1.51
N ILE A 108 -24.21 -4.66 -1.63
CA ILE A 108 -25.03 -3.76 -0.81
C ILE A 108 -26.44 -3.53 -1.38
N THR A 109 -26.65 -3.71 -2.69
CA THR A 109 -27.97 -3.50 -3.34
C THR A 109 -28.83 -4.77 -3.41
N LYS A 110 -28.24 -5.97 -3.27
CA LYS A 110 -28.94 -7.26 -3.39
C LYS A 110 -30.15 -7.42 -2.46
N GLU A 111 -30.19 -6.71 -1.33
CA GLU A 111 -31.34 -6.74 -0.41
C GLU A 111 -32.63 -6.20 -1.05
N LYS A 112 -32.50 -5.39 -2.12
CA LYS A 112 -33.63 -4.79 -2.83
C LYS A 112 -34.17 -5.67 -3.97
N ASP A 113 -33.42 -6.69 -4.42
CA ASP A 113 -33.84 -7.58 -5.51
C ASP A 113 -34.09 -9.01 -5.00
N LYS A 114 -35.36 -9.42 -4.98
CA LYS A 114 -35.77 -10.79 -4.63
C LYS A 114 -35.19 -11.86 -5.56
N ARG A 115 -34.71 -11.50 -6.76
CA ARG A 115 -34.02 -12.43 -7.68
C ARG A 115 -32.56 -12.66 -7.32
N ALA A 116 -31.94 -11.71 -6.60
CA ALA A 116 -30.60 -11.84 -6.05
C ALA A 116 -30.61 -12.47 -4.63
N ALA A 117 -31.80 -12.66 -4.04
CA ALA A 117 -31.96 -13.32 -2.75
C ALA A 117 -31.41 -14.76 -2.81
N GLY A 118 -30.40 -15.04 -1.99
CA GLY A 118 -29.74 -16.35 -1.93
C GLY A 118 -28.45 -16.48 -2.76
N VAL A 119 -28.08 -15.45 -3.53
CA VAL A 119 -26.76 -15.37 -4.19
C VAL A 119 -25.73 -14.78 -3.23
N THR A 120 -24.65 -15.51 -2.98
CA THR A 120 -23.52 -15.04 -2.18
C THR A 120 -22.26 -15.04 -3.04
N PHE A 121 -21.48 -13.97 -2.99
CA PHE A 121 -20.18 -13.96 -3.65
C PHE A 121 -19.11 -14.58 -2.77
N ARG A 122 -18.24 -15.37 -3.39
CA ARG A 122 -17.04 -15.91 -2.75
C ARG A 122 -15.82 -15.41 -3.50
N PHE A 123 -14.92 -14.77 -2.75
CA PHE A 123 -13.62 -14.37 -3.26
C PHE A 123 -12.68 -15.57 -3.32
N MET A 124 -12.01 -15.69 -4.46
CA MET A 124 -10.99 -16.68 -4.77
C MET A 124 -9.66 -15.91 -4.91
N PRO A 125 -8.87 -15.81 -3.83
CA PRO A 125 -7.60 -15.09 -3.87
C PRO A 125 -6.59 -15.82 -4.76
N ASP A 126 -5.60 -15.08 -5.26
CA ASP A 126 -4.47 -15.68 -5.98
C ASP A 126 -3.67 -16.56 -5.02
N ALA A 127 -3.40 -17.81 -5.43
CA ALA A 127 -2.66 -18.78 -4.65
C ALA A 127 -1.24 -18.29 -4.27
N LYS A 128 -0.58 -17.51 -5.15
CA LYS A 128 0.75 -16.93 -4.88
C LYS A 128 0.71 -15.95 -3.71
N GLU A 129 -0.34 -15.15 -3.63
CA GLU A 129 -0.49 -14.14 -2.58
C GLU A 129 -0.88 -14.79 -1.26
N VAL A 130 -1.69 -15.85 -1.29
CA VAL A 130 -1.98 -16.68 -0.11
C VAL A 130 -0.70 -17.32 0.42
N GLN A 131 0.14 -17.88 -0.46
CA GLN A 131 1.43 -18.45 -0.06
C GLN A 131 2.33 -17.39 0.58
N SER A 132 2.43 -16.21 -0.04
CA SER A 132 3.20 -15.08 0.46
C SER A 132 2.74 -14.64 1.87
N ALA A 133 1.43 -14.58 2.10
CA ALA A 133 0.86 -14.26 3.41
C ALA A 133 1.21 -15.31 4.48
N LEU A 134 1.14 -16.59 4.13
CA LEU A 134 1.50 -17.69 5.04
C LEU A 134 2.99 -17.68 5.39
N GLU A 135 3.85 -17.36 4.43
CA GLU A 135 5.29 -17.20 4.66
C GLU A 135 5.57 -16.09 5.66
N MET A 136 4.92 -14.92 5.53
CA MET A 136 5.04 -13.84 6.52
C MET A 136 4.54 -14.21 7.91
N TYR A 137 3.44 -14.96 8.02
CA TYR A 137 3.00 -15.48 9.32
C TYR A 137 4.04 -16.39 9.96
N LYS A 138 4.68 -17.24 9.15
CA LYS A 138 5.74 -18.13 9.61
C LYS A 138 6.97 -17.36 10.09
N GLU A 139 7.38 -16.31 9.37
CA GLU A 139 8.47 -15.41 9.77
C GLU A 139 8.15 -14.63 11.04
N ALA A 140 6.90 -14.23 11.22
CA ALA A 140 6.42 -13.56 12.43
C ALA A 140 6.19 -14.52 13.62
N GLY A 141 6.41 -15.84 13.44
CA GLY A 141 6.19 -16.85 14.47
C GLY A 141 4.71 -17.12 14.78
N VAL A 142 3.80 -16.73 13.88
CA VAL A 142 2.36 -16.96 14.01
C VAL A 142 2.04 -18.38 13.51
N PRO A 143 1.53 -19.29 14.37
CA PRO A 143 1.19 -20.65 13.96
C PRO A 143 -0.12 -20.62 13.17
N SER A 144 -0.03 -20.45 11.85
CA SER A 144 -1.18 -20.48 10.95
C SER A 144 -0.91 -21.38 9.75
N THR A 145 -1.82 -22.31 9.50
CA THR A 145 -1.75 -23.28 8.39
C THR A 145 -2.63 -22.88 7.20
N SER A 146 -3.46 -21.84 7.36
CA SER A 146 -4.35 -21.32 6.33
C SER A 146 -4.55 -19.81 6.49
N PHE A 147 -4.78 -19.12 5.38
CA PHE A 147 -5.15 -17.71 5.34
C PHE A 147 -6.63 -17.58 4.98
N THR A 148 -7.36 -16.72 5.68
CA THR A 148 -8.79 -16.49 5.45
C THR A 148 -9.01 -15.14 4.78
N GLY A 149 -9.67 -15.16 3.62
CA GLY A 149 -9.97 -13.96 2.83
C GLY A 149 -8.90 -13.67 1.78
N VAL A 150 -8.92 -12.45 1.24
CA VAL A 150 -7.99 -12.00 0.21
C VAL A 150 -6.82 -11.26 0.86
N PRO A 151 -5.58 -11.73 0.73
CA PRO A 151 -4.42 -11.05 1.29
C PRO A 151 -4.27 -9.62 0.77
N VAL A 152 -3.98 -8.69 1.67
CA VAL A 152 -3.51 -7.33 1.37
C VAL A 152 -2.23 -7.05 2.14
N PHE A 153 -1.28 -6.40 1.51
CA PHE A 153 0.05 -6.15 2.05
C PHE A 153 0.29 -4.65 2.21
N GLN A 154 0.95 -4.26 3.30
CA GLN A 154 1.31 -2.87 3.57
C GLN A 154 2.71 -2.79 4.20
N ALA A 155 3.38 -1.66 4.02
CA ALA A 155 4.63 -1.37 4.72
C ALA A 155 4.48 -0.17 5.64
N GLN A 156 5.06 -0.28 6.84
CA GLN A 156 4.99 0.78 7.84
C GLN A 156 5.63 2.07 7.33
N GLY A 157 4.85 3.15 7.34
CA GLY A 157 5.30 4.48 6.93
C GLY A 157 5.41 4.69 5.41
N LEU A 158 5.05 3.70 4.59
CA LEU A 158 4.94 3.89 3.15
C LEU A 158 3.68 4.72 2.84
N THR A 159 3.86 5.80 2.09
CA THR A 159 2.75 6.67 1.67
C THR A 159 2.94 7.10 0.23
N VAL A 160 1.85 7.23 -0.51
CA VAL A 160 1.82 7.72 -1.89
C VAL A 160 1.26 9.14 -1.87
N LYS A 161 1.99 10.09 -2.46
CA LYS A 161 1.54 11.46 -2.61
C LYS A 161 0.91 11.66 -3.99
N THR A 162 -0.30 12.19 -4.01
CA THR A 162 -0.95 12.72 -5.22
C THR A 162 -0.98 14.25 -5.13
N GLU A 163 -1.37 14.93 -6.22
CA GLU A 163 -1.48 16.40 -6.24
C GLU A 163 -2.35 16.95 -5.10
N LYS A 164 -3.40 16.20 -4.71
CA LYS A 164 -4.43 16.67 -3.78
C LYS A 164 -4.31 16.07 -2.38
N SER A 165 -3.64 14.92 -2.22
CA SER A 165 -3.71 14.14 -0.97
C SER A 165 -2.58 13.12 -0.83
N ARG A 166 -2.33 12.68 0.40
CA ARG A 166 -1.43 11.55 0.73
C ARG A 166 -2.28 10.33 1.07
N TYR A 167 -1.89 9.17 0.55
CA TYR A 167 -2.59 7.92 0.75
C TYR A 167 -1.66 6.84 1.30
N THR A 168 -2.23 5.92 2.07
CA THR A 168 -1.59 4.69 2.53
C THR A 168 -1.91 3.58 1.53
N PRO A 169 -0.92 3.09 0.76
CA PRO A 169 -1.15 2.06 -0.24
C PRO A 169 -1.31 0.68 0.41
N LEU A 170 -2.35 -0.05 0.00
CA LEU A 170 -2.59 -1.46 0.31
C LEU A 170 -2.45 -2.27 -0.97
N PHE A 171 -1.47 -3.16 -1.02
CA PHE A 171 -1.12 -3.92 -2.21
C PHE A 171 -1.83 -5.27 -2.22
N LEU A 172 -2.42 -5.63 -3.35
CA LEU A 172 -2.98 -6.97 -3.56
C LEU A 172 -1.92 -7.98 -4.02
N ALA A 173 -0.71 -7.52 -4.36
CA ALA A 173 0.43 -8.37 -4.69
C ALA A 173 1.64 -8.02 -3.82
N LYS A 174 2.25 -9.03 -3.19
CA LYS A 174 3.46 -8.85 -2.37
C LYS A 174 4.62 -8.30 -3.20
N GLU A 175 4.77 -8.76 -4.44
CA GLU A 175 5.86 -8.31 -5.33
C GLU A 175 5.79 -6.80 -5.60
N ASP A 176 4.60 -6.26 -5.87
CA ASP A 176 4.42 -4.82 -6.06
C ASP A 176 4.77 -4.02 -4.78
N LEU A 177 4.45 -4.57 -3.59
CA LEU A 177 4.87 -3.94 -2.33
C LEU A 177 6.40 -3.93 -2.20
N ASP A 178 7.05 -5.06 -2.46
CA ASP A 178 8.51 -5.20 -2.34
C ASP A 178 9.24 -4.21 -3.27
N VAL A 179 8.75 -4.05 -4.51
CA VAL A 179 9.24 -3.04 -5.46
C VAL A 179 9.05 -1.62 -4.92
N ALA A 180 7.85 -1.30 -4.43
CA ALA A 180 7.54 0.03 -3.89
C ALA A 180 8.41 0.37 -2.68
N VAL A 181 8.57 -0.58 -1.76
CA VAL A 181 9.41 -0.45 -0.56
C VAL A 181 10.87 -0.28 -0.95
N GLY A 182 11.39 -1.10 -1.85
CA GLY A 182 12.78 -1.02 -2.31
C GLY A 182 13.09 0.33 -2.94
N ALA A 183 12.20 0.83 -3.80
CA ALA A 183 12.33 2.15 -4.42
C ALA A 183 12.26 3.28 -3.38
N ALA A 184 11.26 3.27 -2.50
CA ALA A 184 11.07 4.32 -1.49
C ALA A 184 12.22 4.35 -0.47
N PHE A 185 12.71 3.18 -0.04
CA PHE A 185 13.83 3.06 0.89
C PHE A 185 15.13 3.59 0.26
N SER A 186 15.45 3.17 -0.97
CA SER A 186 16.64 3.63 -1.69
C SER A 186 16.62 5.14 -1.93
N GLN A 187 15.46 5.68 -2.32
CA GLN A 187 15.30 7.11 -2.53
C GLN A 187 15.49 7.89 -1.23
N ARG A 188 14.90 7.43 -0.11
CA ARG A 188 15.06 8.06 1.20
C ARG A 188 16.52 8.08 1.65
N GLU A 189 17.22 6.98 1.47
CA GLU A 189 18.64 6.87 1.82
C GLU A 189 19.49 7.84 1.00
N SER A 190 19.31 7.85 -0.33
CA SER A 190 20.02 8.77 -1.21
C SER A 190 19.75 10.25 -0.87
N ALA A 191 18.50 10.62 -0.56
CA ALA A 191 18.13 11.99 -0.23
C ALA A 191 18.71 12.42 1.13
N ARG A 192 18.71 11.53 2.12
CA ARG A 192 19.29 11.79 3.44
C ARG A 192 20.82 11.88 3.37
N GLU A 193 21.46 11.00 2.61
CA GLU A 193 22.89 11.02 2.37
C GLU A 193 23.29 12.34 1.69
N ALA A 194 22.58 12.72 0.62
CA ALA A 194 22.79 13.99 -0.06
C ALA A 194 22.60 15.20 0.88
N ALA A 195 21.54 15.22 1.69
CA ALA A 195 21.31 16.29 2.65
C ALA A 195 22.41 16.37 3.72
N THR A 196 22.95 15.24 4.16
CA THR A 196 24.05 15.19 5.15
C THR A 196 25.38 15.59 4.50
N ARG A 197 25.63 15.17 3.26
CA ARG A 197 26.77 15.59 2.45
C ARG A 197 26.77 17.10 2.21
N ASN A 198 25.63 17.70 1.86
CA ASN A 198 25.51 19.14 1.68
C ASN A 198 25.81 19.91 2.98
N LYS A 199 25.37 19.37 4.14
CA LYS A 199 25.71 19.95 5.45
C LYS A 199 27.18 19.80 5.81
N ALA A 200 27.80 18.68 5.42
CA ALA A 200 29.23 18.47 5.59
C ALA A 200 30.03 19.48 4.76
N ALA A 201 29.69 19.65 3.47
CA ALA A 201 30.32 20.64 2.59
C ALA A 201 30.19 22.07 3.14
N ALA A 202 28.99 22.48 3.56
CA ALA A 202 28.80 23.79 4.19
C ALA A 202 29.64 23.96 5.48
N ALA A 203 29.83 22.89 6.26
CA ALA A 203 30.70 22.92 7.44
C ALA A 203 32.20 22.95 7.07
N GLU A 204 32.60 22.39 5.92
CA GLU A 204 33.96 22.53 5.38
C GLU A 204 34.26 23.98 5.00
N ASP A 205 33.32 24.65 4.33
CA ASP A 205 33.42 26.08 3.99
C ASP A 205 33.50 26.96 5.26
N GLU A 206 32.72 26.62 6.31
CA GLU A 206 32.80 27.28 7.63
C GLU A 206 34.18 27.11 8.27
N VAL A 207 34.77 25.90 8.20
CA VAL A 207 36.12 25.62 8.72
C VAL A 207 37.17 26.43 7.96
N GLU A 208 37.10 26.47 6.63
CA GLU A 208 38.04 27.24 5.81
C GLU A 208 37.96 28.75 6.10
N SER A 209 36.74 29.27 6.24
CA SER A 209 36.50 30.66 6.60
C SER A 209 37.03 31.00 8.00
N ALA A 210 36.77 30.13 8.99
CA ALA A 210 37.25 30.29 10.35
C ALA A 210 38.78 30.20 10.45
N ARG A 211 39.40 29.32 9.65
CA ARG A 211 40.85 29.19 9.55
C ARG A 211 41.49 30.46 8.99
N THR A 212 40.91 31.00 7.90
CA THR A 212 41.35 32.26 7.32
C THR A 212 41.21 33.43 8.31
N ALA A 213 40.10 33.48 9.06
CA ALA A 213 39.88 34.49 10.09
C ALA A 213 40.88 34.38 11.26
N LEU A 214 41.25 33.16 11.67
CA LEU A 214 42.28 32.92 12.68
C LEU A 214 43.66 33.40 12.22
N GLU A 215 44.00 33.21 10.94
CA GLU A 215 45.25 33.70 10.36
C GLU A 215 45.31 35.23 10.32
N ALA A 216 44.18 35.89 10.02
CA ALA A 216 44.05 37.34 10.00
C ALA A 216 43.90 38.00 11.39
N ALA A 217 43.58 37.24 12.43
CA ALA A 217 43.25 37.78 13.75
C ALA A 217 44.48 38.34 14.52
N PRO A 218 44.37 39.54 15.13
CA PRO A 218 45.42 40.10 15.96
C PRO A 218 45.64 39.29 17.25
N LYS A 219 46.85 39.39 17.82
CA LYS A 219 47.25 38.64 19.03
C LYS A 219 46.37 38.99 20.24
N GLY A 220 46.29 38.05 21.19
CA GLY A 220 45.58 38.26 22.45
C GLY A 220 44.16 37.69 22.42
N LYS A 221 43.16 38.49 22.80
CA LYS A 221 41.77 38.04 22.96
C LYS A 221 41.13 37.63 21.63
N ASP A 222 41.42 38.36 20.55
CA ASP A 222 40.79 38.15 19.24
C ASP A 222 41.25 36.85 18.59
N ARG A 223 42.56 36.53 18.65
CA ARG A 223 43.08 35.23 18.20
C ARG A 223 42.51 34.05 19.01
N LYS A 224 42.27 34.21 20.32
CA LYS A 224 41.60 33.17 21.13
C LYS A 224 40.14 32.97 20.72
N ALA A 225 39.43 34.04 20.41
CA ALA A 225 38.05 33.96 19.93
C ALA A 225 37.98 33.28 18.55
N ALA A 226 38.87 33.65 17.63
CA ALA A 226 38.95 33.03 16.31
C ALA A 226 39.32 31.53 16.38
N GLN A 227 40.22 31.14 17.30
CA GLN A 227 40.54 29.73 17.53
C GLN A 227 39.31 28.96 18.04
N ALA A 228 38.56 29.52 18.99
CA ALA A 228 37.36 28.88 19.50
C ALA A 228 36.27 28.72 18.42
N GLU A 229 36.17 29.63 17.46
CA GLU A 229 35.26 29.48 16.31
C GLU A 229 35.75 28.40 15.33
N LEU A 230 37.06 28.30 15.08
CA LEU A 230 37.63 27.21 14.28
C LEU A 230 37.35 25.84 14.94
N ASP A 231 37.60 25.69 16.23
CA ASP A 231 37.36 24.44 16.97
C ASP A 231 35.88 24.02 16.90
N LYS A 232 34.95 24.99 16.98
CA LYS A 232 33.51 24.74 16.82
C LYS A 232 33.16 24.29 15.39
N ALA A 233 33.74 24.93 14.38
CA ALA A 233 33.51 24.57 12.98
C ALA A 233 34.04 23.16 12.68
N GLU A 234 35.24 22.82 13.17
CA GLU A 234 35.83 21.49 13.02
C GLU A 234 35.01 20.41 13.74
N ALA A 235 34.48 20.71 14.94
CA ALA A 235 33.60 19.81 15.66
C ALA A 235 32.28 19.55 14.89
N ARG A 236 31.71 20.58 14.25
CA ARG A 236 30.51 20.43 13.39
C ARG A 236 30.81 19.56 12.17
N LEU A 237 31.94 19.80 11.51
CA LEU A 237 32.37 19.02 10.35
C LEU A 237 32.57 17.55 10.72
N SER A 238 33.31 17.29 11.81
CA SER A 238 33.54 15.94 12.34
C SER A 238 32.23 15.21 12.64
N LYS A 239 31.25 15.92 13.24
CA LYS A 239 29.90 15.38 13.47
C LYS A 239 29.21 14.97 12.18
N TYR A 240 29.23 15.79 11.13
CA TYR A 240 28.57 15.44 9.86
C TYR A 240 29.27 14.29 9.13
N LYS A 241 30.61 14.27 9.12
CA LYS A 241 31.40 13.15 8.58
C LYS A 241 31.13 11.85 9.33
N GLY A 242 31.11 11.89 10.65
CA GLY A 242 30.75 10.74 11.50
C GLY A 242 29.33 10.22 11.22
N ARG A 243 28.37 11.12 10.97
CA ARG A 243 27.01 10.73 10.58
C ARG A 243 26.97 10.04 9.21
N LEU A 244 27.70 10.56 8.22
CA LEU A 244 27.79 9.92 6.89
C LEU A 244 28.35 8.50 7.00
N SER A 245 29.42 8.30 7.78
CA SER A 245 30.00 6.96 7.97
C SER A 245 29.06 6.00 8.72
N ALA A 246 28.20 6.51 9.60
CA ALA A 246 27.28 5.68 10.38
C ALA A 246 26.00 5.29 9.63
N MET A 247 25.60 6.05 8.60
CA MET A 247 24.33 5.82 7.89
C MET A 247 24.26 4.45 7.21
N HIS A 248 25.35 3.97 6.62
CA HIS A 248 25.39 2.67 5.94
C HIS A 248 25.29 1.46 6.89
N SER A 249 25.40 1.65 8.20
CA SER A 249 25.53 0.56 9.17
C SER A 249 24.28 0.30 10.01
N SER A 250 23.24 1.15 9.94
CA SER A 250 22.15 1.14 10.94
C SER A 250 20.73 0.98 10.42
N GLU A 251 20.50 0.90 9.11
CA GLU A 251 19.14 0.98 8.58
C GLU A 251 18.53 -0.38 8.25
N THR A 252 17.44 -0.71 8.95
CA THR A 252 16.59 -1.86 8.66
C THR A 252 15.46 -1.46 7.73
N ALA A 253 15.15 -2.32 6.75
CA ALA A 253 13.99 -2.16 5.87
C ALA A 253 12.68 -1.94 6.68
N PRO A 254 11.71 -1.21 6.13
CA PRO A 254 10.44 -0.98 6.82
C PRO A 254 9.71 -2.30 7.07
N LYS A 255 9.04 -2.39 8.22
CA LYS A 255 8.26 -3.57 8.58
C LYS A 255 7.08 -3.72 7.62
N VAL A 256 6.91 -4.92 7.07
CA VAL A 256 5.77 -5.30 6.24
C VAL A 256 4.73 -6.03 7.09
N GLU A 257 3.46 -5.79 6.80
CA GLU A 257 2.32 -6.41 7.47
C GLU A 257 1.32 -6.92 6.44
N VAL A 258 0.61 -7.99 6.82
CA VAL A 258 -0.45 -8.60 6.02
C VAL A 258 -1.79 -8.46 6.74
N GLY A 259 -2.81 -8.11 5.98
CA GLY A 259 -4.22 -8.09 6.40
C GLY A 259 -5.09 -8.78 5.36
N CYS A 260 -6.41 -8.74 5.55
CA CYS A 260 -7.37 -9.22 4.56
C CYS A 260 -8.27 -8.09 4.03
N LEU A 261 -8.58 -8.14 2.74
CA LEU A 261 -9.37 -7.13 2.04
C LEU A 261 -10.77 -6.95 2.64
N GLU A 262 -11.42 -8.05 3.00
CA GLU A 262 -12.77 -8.06 3.55
C GLU A 262 -12.84 -7.34 4.90
N GLU A 263 -11.82 -7.52 5.75
CA GLU A 263 -11.70 -6.79 7.02
C GLU A 263 -11.44 -5.31 6.78
N VAL A 264 -10.58 -4.97 5.81
CA VAL A 264 -10.33 -3.56 5.45
C VAL A 264 -11.62 -2.88 5.00
N ILE A 265 -12.39 -3.51 4.10
CA ILE A 265 -13.68 -2.96 3.65
C ILE A 265 -14.65 -2.84 4.83
N SER A 266 -14.74 -3.86 5.68
CA SER A 266 -15.62 -3.83 6.87
C SER A 266 -15.24 -2.70 7.84
N ARG A 267 -13.94 -2.44 8.01
CA ARG A 267 -13.45 -1.32 8.82
C ARG A 267 -13.72 0.03 8.18
N MET A 268 -13.59 0.13 6.85
CA MET A 268 -13.98 1.34 6.12
C MET A 268 -15.49 1.60 6.31
N GLU A 269 -16.35 0.59 6.21
CA GLU A 269 -17.79 0.75 6.44
C GLU A 269 -18.12 1.21 7.87
N ALA A 270 -17.36 0.74 8.86
CA ALA A 270 -17.53 1.12 10.26
C ALA A 270 -16.74 2.39 10.66
N ASP A 271 -15.99 3.00 9.74
CA ASP A 271 -15.09 4.12 10.04
C ASP A 271 -15.87 5.42 10.25
N ALA A 272 -16.05 5.77 11.51
CA ALA A 272 -16.67 7.02 11.90
C ALA A 272 -15.69 8.21 11.92
N ASP A 273 -14.41 7.94 12.17
CA ASP A 273 -13.42 9.00 12.38
C ASP A 273 -12.69 9.39 11.09
N GLY A 274 -12.95 8.67 9.99
CA GLY A 274 -12.34 8.91 8.67
C GLY A 274 -10.88 8.49 8.61
N GLU A 275 -10.41 7.66 9.54
CA GLU A 275 -9.03 7.18 9.61
C GLU A 275 -8.65 6.35 8.36
N TRP A 276 -9.62 5.63 7.79
CA TRP A 276 -9.47 4.81 6.60
C TRP A 276 -9.67 5.61 5.30
N GLY A 277 -10.02 6.90 5.38
CA GLY A 277 -10.20 7.77 4.22
C GLY A 277 -8.93 8.06 3.42
N SER A 278 -7.77 7.73 3.96
CA SER A 278 -6.47 7.84 3.27
C SER A 278 -6.01 6.54 2.61
N VAL A 279 -6.82 5.47 2.60
CA VAL A 279 -6.42 4.18 2.02
C VAL A 279 -6.51 4.21 0.49
N MET A 280 -5.57 3.53 -0.18
CA MET A 280 -5.58 3.32 -1.63
C MET A 280 -5.21 1.87 -1.94
N PHE A 281 -6.08 1.16 -2.65
CA PHE A 281 -5.78 -0.19 -3.12
C PHE A 281 -4.91 -0.16 -4.38
N ILE A 282 -3.84 -0.94 -4.38
CA ILE A 282 -2.94 -1.14 -5.50
C ILE A 282 -3.18 -2.53 -6.06
N PRO A 283 -3.72 -2.66 -7.29
CA PRO A 283 -4.00 -3.96 -7.88
C PRO A 283 -2.71 -4.69 -8.26
N ALA A 284 -2.80 -6.02 -8.34
CA ALA A 284 -1.68 -6.84 -8.77
C ALA A 284 -1.21 -6.45 -10.19
N GLY A 285 0.11 -6.32 -10.36
CA GLY A 285 0.76 -5.95 -11.61
C GLY A 285 0.75 -4.44 -11.91
N ALA A 286 0.33 -3.60 -10.96
CA ALA A 286 0.29 -2.15 -11.13
C ALA A 286 1.68 -1.54 -11.38
N LEU A 287 2.73 -2.07 -10.74
CA LEU A 287 4.08 -1.55 -10.88
C LEU A 287 4.89 -2.29 -11.96
N ALA A 288 4.57 -3.56 -12.23
CA ALA A 288 5.14 -4.30 -13.37
C ALA A 288 4.81 -3.64 -14.72
N SER A 289 3.61 -3.06 -14.84
CA SER A 289 3.14 -2.39 -16.07
C SER A 289 3.82 -1.04 -16.34
N GLN A 290 4.56 -0.48 -15.38
CA GLN A 290 5.25 0.80 -15.51
C GLN A 290 6.68 0.67 -16.05
N GLN A 291 7.19 -0.54 -16.20
CA GLN A 291 8.55 -0.83 -16.67
C GLN A 291 8.61 -1.24 -18.16
N GLN A 292 7.49 -1.15 -18.90
CA GLN A 292 7.40 -1.43 -20.35
C GLN A 292 7.15 -0.18 -21.18
#